data_AF-A0A4Q7KTX5-F1
#
_entry.id   AF-A0A4Q7KTX5-F1
#
_cell.length_a   1.000
_cell.length_b   1.000
_cell.length_c   1.000
_cell.angle_alpha   90.00
_cell.angle_beta   90.00
_cell.angle_gamma   90.00
#
_symmetry.space_group_name_H-M   'P 1'
#
loop_
_entity.id
_entity.type
_entity.pdbx_description
1 polymer ?
#
loop_
_entity_poly.entity_id
_entity_poly.type
_entity_poly.pdbx_seq_one_letter_code
_entity_poly.pdbx_strand_id
1 'polypeptide(L)'
;MMQRQPRAGARAAIVLAVIGLAAAGCGGDDAPKADGQESSRPPSSTTTSPSKSTTRAAEGKQVRNGEVTKVDKMDGVQLKSPQDGKLRNFGIDAAVLEFGTADAVESGSSSSTRYVPEPGGSLLAFKIKARKAGKDDISGKVTASVAVDGIQRSLPGFDSALSSYTSTDSATLSYIVGVPQDRRSVELELKYVGLAQKFDLLEGVRKGDQPTVLYRSESGPTIKVESLTPSQVTVAPNSKMSAGPGALVFGEPSAELSYFAPTTGNVPADKEKAWLVLRFKPAEGAYWAKSCVVPPSAFSATDETGAQYPAHVSYSKAERYSEHVIVFEVPATVKKPVVSAAPRTVGCSYYSGNEEQWAVTGPPARIEVPLPER
;
A
#
# COMPACT_ATOMS: atom_id res chain seq x y z
N MET A 1 -39.27 27.80 -1.41
CA MET A 1 -38.33 28.95 -1.27
C MET A 1 -37.11 28.45 -0.51
N MET A 2 -36.09 27.95 -1.21
CA MET A 2 -34.93 28.72 -1.71
C MET A 2 -34.23 29.54 -0.62
N GLN A 3 -33.14 28.99 -0.08
CA GLN A 3 -31.88 29.71 -0.05
C GLN A 3 -30.72 28.71 -0.01
N ARG A 4 -30.18 28.41 -1.21
CA ARG A 4 -28.80 27.97 -1.34
C ARG A 4 -27.93 29.21 -1.13
N GLN A 5 -26.84 29.09 -0.38
CA GLN A 5 -25.66 29.88 -0.67
C GLN A 5 -24.38 29.02 -0.71
N PRO A 6 -23.48 29.32 -1.66
CA PRO A 6 -22.26 28.58 -1.95
C PRO A 6 -21.05 29.21 -1.24
N ARG A 7 -19.89 28.53 -1.32
CA ARG A 7 -18.54 29.12 -1.49
C ARG A 7 -17.56 27.97 -1.75
N ALA A 8 -16.98 27.87 -2.94
CA ALA A 8 -15.71 28.53 -3.35
C ALA A 8 -14.55 28.03 -2.46
N GLY A 9 -13.58 27.25 -2.93
CA GLY A 9 -12.86 27.37 -4.20
C GLY A 9 -11.61 28.22 -3.96
N ALA A 10 -10.50 27.59 -3.62
CA ALA A 10 -9.18 28.21 -3.65
C ALA A 10 -8.16 27.17 -4.17
N ARG A 11 -7.84 27.28 -5.46
CA ARG A 11 -6.67 26.66 -6.08
C ARG A 11 -5.47 27.56 -5.76
N ALA A 12 -4.49 27.05 -5.05
CA ALA A 12 -3.18 27.70 -4.95
C ALA A 12 -2.30 27.14 -6.07
N ALA A 13 -1.98 28.00 -7.04
CA ALA A 13 -0.92 27.77 -8.01
C ALA A 13 0.42 28.03 -7.31
N ILE A 14 1.33 27.05 -7.32
CA ILE A 14 2.71 27.26 -6.89
C ILE A 14 3.56 27.47 -8.15
N VAL A 15 4.23 28.61 -8.15
CA VAL A 15 5.20 29.08 -9.13
C VAL A 15 6.49 28.26 -9.00
N LEU A 16 6.90 27.61 -10.09
CA LEU A 16 8.23 27.00 -10.22
C LEU A 16 9.27 28.11 -10.41
N ALA A 17 10.14 28.30 -9.40
CA ALA A 17 11.38 29.04 -9.57
C ALA A 17 12.47 28.09 -10.06
N VAL A 18 12.87 28.27 -11.32
CA VAL A 18 14.06 27.64 -11.92
C VAL A 18 15.27 28.47 -11.50
N ILE A 19 16.19 27.86 -10.76
CA ILE A 19 17.56 28.36 -10.62
C ILE A 19 18.48 27.26 -11.12
N GLY A 20 19.07 27.49 -12.29
CA GLY A 20 20.26 26.80 -12.75
C GLY A 20 21.50 27.65 -12.49
N LEU A 21 22.63 26.98 -12.31
CA LEU A 21 24.00 27.38 -12.66
C LEU A 21 24.82 26.07 -12.54
N ALA A 22 25.33 25.48 -13.63
CA ALA A 22 26.68 25.66 -14.22
C ALA A 22 27.83 25.43 -13.21
N ALA A 23 28.99 24.82 -13.50
CA ALA A 23 29.55 24.01 -14.58
C ALA A 23 30.98 23.59 -14.12
N ALA A 24 31.67 22.79 -14.93
CA ALA A 24 33.13 22.66 -15.07
C ALA A 24 33.86 21.51 -14.35
N GLY A 25 34.65 20.78 -15.15
CA GLY A 25 35.62 19.77 -14.76
C GLY A 25 36.15 19.01 -15.99
N CYS A 26 36.97 19.69 -16.79
CA CYS A 26 37.67 19.19 -17.99
C CYS A 26 38.94 18.40 -17.66
N GLY A 27 39.38 17.57 -18.62
CA GLY A 27 40.79 17.23 -18.87
C GLY A 27 41.20 15.83 -18.40
N GLY A 28 41.89 15.01 -19.19
CA GLY A 28 42.55 15.26 -20.47
C GLY A 28 43.12 13.99 -21.09
N ASP A 29 43.51 14.17 -22.35
CA ASP A 29 44.11 13.25 -23.30
C ASP A 29 45.48 12.66 -22.86
N ASP A 30 45.82 11.45 -23.31
CA ASP A 30 46.86 11.23 -24.33
C ASP A 30 47.30 9.74 -24.44
N ALA A 31 47.52 9.35 -25.71
CA ALA A 31 47.86 8.03 -26.26
C ALA A 31 49.34 7.60 -25.98
N PRO A 32 50.03 6.67 -26.70
CA PRO A 32 49.64 5.71 -27.77
C PRO A 32 50.34 4.31 -27.76
N LYS A 33 49.94 3.47 -28.75
CA LYS A 33 50.68 2.45 -29.55
C LYS A 33 51.23 1.15 -28.92
N ALA A 34 50.89 0.02 -29.56
CA ALA A 34 51.86 -0.81 -30.30
C ALA A 34 51.15 -1.81 -31.25
N ASP A 35 51.86 -2.17 -32.31
CA ASP A 35 51.44 -2.82 -33.54
C ASP A 35 51.42 -4.35 -33.49
N GLY A 36 50.83 -4.95 -34.54
CA GLY A 36 51.03 -6.34 -34.96
C GLY A 36 49.69 -7.10 -35.07
N GLN A 37 49.33 -7.77 -36.15
CA GLN A 37 50.07 -8.20 -37.33
C GLN A 37 49.03 -8.70 -38.34
N GLU A 38 49.18 -8.30 -39.61
CA GLU A 38 48.37 -8.76 -40.74
C GLU A 38 48.55 -10.27 -40.97
N SER A 39 47.44 -10.97 -41.22
CA SER A 39 47.45 -12.23 -41.96
C SER A 39 46.28 -12.25 -42.93
N SER A 40 46.60 -11.88 -44.15
CA SER A 40 45.77 -11.93 -45.35
C SER A 40 45.50 -13.38 -45.76
N ARG A 41 44.22 -13.78 -45.79
CA ARG A 41 43.74 -14.97 -46.50
C ARG A 41 42.60 -14.59 -47.47
N PRO A 42 42.68 -14.97 -48.76
CA PRO A 42 41.76 -14.50 -49.80
C PRO A 42 40.34 -15.13 -49.70
N PRO A 43 39.33 -14.51 -50.34
CA PRO A 43 37.93 -14.73 -50.04
C PRO A 43 37.37 -15.95 -50.78
N SER A 44 36.61 -16.79 -50.07
CA SER A 44 35.76 -17.80 -50.70
C SER A 44 34.36 -17.23 -50.85
N SER A 45 34.02 -16.83 -52.08
CA SER A 45 32.70 -16.38 -52.48
C SER A 45 31.75 -17.58 -52.56
N THR A 46 31.02 -17.84 -51.48
CA THR A 46 29.86 -18.72 -51.53
C THR A 46 28.62 -17.84 -51.74
N THR A 47 28.10 -17.89 -52.96
CA THR A 47 26.84 -17.26 -53.36
C THR A 47 25.68 -18.01 -52.70
N THR A 48 25.35 -17.65 -51.47
CA THR A 48 24.15 -18.15 -50.80
C THR A 48 23.00 -17.22 -51.17
N SER A 49 22.13 -17.69 -52.06
CA SER A 49 20.83 -17.07 -52.34
C SER A 49 20.13 -16.72 -51.02
N PRO A 50 19.55 -15.52 -50.86
CA PRO A 50 18.74 -15.22 -49.70
C PRO A 50 17.48 -16.07 -49.81
N SER A 51 17.50 -17.22 -49.13
CA SER A 51 16.32 -18.03 -48.93
C SER A 51 15.33 -17.14 -48.19
N LYS A 52 14.28 -16.71 -48.90
CA LYS A 52 13.11 -16.09 -48.31
C LYS A 52 12.57 -17.10 -47.31
N SER A 53 12.98 -16.95 -46.05
CA SER A 53 12.35 -17.57 -44.91
C SER A 53 10.91 -17.09 -44.93
N THR A 54 10.06 -17.87 -45.57
CA THR A 54 8.62 -17.88 -45.33
C THR A 54 8.49 -18.07 -43.83
N THR A 55 8.24 -16.96 -43.12
CA THR A 55 7.73 -16.94 -41.76
C THR A 55 6.61 -17.96 -41.69
N ARG A 56 6.93 -19.16 -41.22
CA ARG A 56 5.95 -20.15 -40.82
C ARG A 56 5.07 -19.41 -39.84
N ALA A 57 3.82 -19.16 -40.22
CA ALA A 57 2.85 -18.49 -39.36
C ALA A 57 2.96 -19.17 -37.99
N ALA A 58 3.39 -18.41 -36.98
CA ALA A 58 3.78 -18.98 -35.72
C ALA A 58 2.56 -19.72 -35.16
N GLU A 59 2.60 -21.06 -35.20
CA GLU A 59 1.48 -21.91 -34.78
C GLU A 59 1.23 -21.60 -33.29
N GLY A 60 0.09 -20.97 -33.00
CA GLY A 60 -0.23 -20.51 -31.65
C GLY A 60 -1.37 -19.51 -31.61
N LYS A 61 -1.94 -19.32 -30.41
CA LYS A 61 -2.90 -18.26 -30.14
C LYS A 61 -2.16 -16.93 -30.09
N GLN A 62 -2.46 -16.07 -31.05
CA GLN A 62 -1.88 -14.73 -31.13
C GLN A 62 -2.40 -13.85 -29.99
N VAL A 63 -1.49 -13.08 -29.37
CA VAL A 63 -1.77 -12.06 -28.35
C VAL A 63 -1.51 -10.69 -28.95
N ARG A 64 -2.52 -9.83 -28.97
CA ARG A 64 -2.40 -8.47 -29.53
C ARG A 64 -1.62 -7.54 -28.63
N ASN A 65 -1.08 -6.44 -29.17
CA ASN A 65 -0.44 -5.42 -28.35
C ASN A 65 -1.43 -4.82 -27.34
N GLY A 66 -1.00 -4.76 -26.08
CA GLY A 66 -1.80 -4.41 -24.92
C GLY A 66 -2.72 -5.52 -24.40
N GLU A 67 -2.92 -6.63 -25.13
CA GLU A 67 -3.75 -7.74 -24.63
C GLU A 67 -3.06 -8.45 -23.47
N VAL A 68 -3.79 -8.63 -22.36
CA VAL A 68 -3.32 -9.32 -21.16
C VAL A 68 -4.04 -10.66 -21.05
N THR A 69 -3.28 -11.75 -20.93
CA THR A 69 -3.82 -13.10 -20.74
C THR A 69 -3.27 -13.72 -19.46
N LYS A 70 -4.16 -14.26 -18.62
CA LYS A 70 -3.76 -15.11 -17.50
C LYS A 70 -3.37 -16.49 -18.04
N VAL A 71 -2.24 -17.02 -17.59
CA VAL A 71 -1.73 -18.35 -17.97
C VAL A 71 -1.45 -19.17 -16.71
N ASP A 72 -1.45 -20.50 -16.85
CA ASP A 72 -1.19 -21.40 -15.72
C ASP A 72 0.32 -21.64 -15.53
N LYS A 73 1.06 -21.68 -16.64
CA LYS A 73 2.51 -21.88 -16.70
C LYS A 73 3.15 -20.90 -17.68
N MET A 74 4.45 -20.70 -17.53
CA MET A 74 5.25 -19.77 -18.34
C MET A 74 6.50 -20.47 -18.89
N ASP A 75 6.30 -21.63 -19.50
CA ASP A 75 7.37 -22.37 -20.12
C ASP A 75 7.86 -21.61 -21.38
N GLY A 76 9.18 -21.59 -21.60
CA GLY A 76 9.82 -20.85 -22.69
C GLY A 76 10.15 -19.39 -22.39
N VAL A 77 9.84 -18.88 -21.19
CA VAL A 77 10.19 -17.51 -20.78
C VAL A 77 11.50 -17.50 -19.99
N GLN A 78 12.40 -16.57 -20.32
CA GLN A 78 13.53 -16.23 -19.45
C GLN A 78 13.08 -15.19 -18.41
N LEU A 79 12.76 -15.67 -17.22
CA LEU A 79 12.31 -14.84 -16.11
C LEU A 79 13.50 -14.41 -15.24
N LYS A 80 13.45 -13.16 -14.76
CA LYS A 80 14.36 -12.63 -13.74
C LYS A 80 13.56 -12.11 -12.54
N SER A 81 14.16 -12.20 -11.36
CA SER A 81 13.57 -11.62 -10.14
C SER A 81 13.81 -10.11 -10.10
N PRO A 82 12.84 -9.31 -9.63
CA PRO A 82 13.03 -7.89 -9.43
C PRO A 82 13.86 -7.61 -8.16
N GLN A 83 14.46 -6.42 -8.08
CA GLN A 83 15.18 -5.99 -6.88
C GLN A 83 14.22 -5.77 -5.70
N ASP A 84 13.07 -5.16 -5.97
CA ASP A 84 11.97 -5.01 -5.01
C ASP A 84 10.63 -4.99 -5.74
N GLY A 85 9.94 -6.13 -5.75
CA GLY A 85 8.64 -6.30 -6.40
C GLY A 85 7.43 -5.93 -5.55
N LYS A 86 7.61 -5.45 -4.31
CA LYS A 86 6.50 -5.31 -3.34
C LYS A 86 5.58 -4.14 -3.69
N LEU A 87 4.29 -4.40 -3.83
CA LEU A 87 3.22 -3.41 -4.01
C LEU A 87 2.23 -3.57 -2.87
N ARG A 88 1.97 -2.51 -2.12
CA ARG A 88 1.20 -2.56 -0.88
C ARG A 88 0.08 -1.57 -0.88
N ASN A 89 -1.13 -2.03 -0.61
CA ASN A 89 -2.30 -1.17 -0.60
C ASN A 89 -3.21 -1.51 0.58
N PHE A 90 -4.33 -0.79 0.74
CA PHE A 90 -5.21 -1.04 1.87
C PHE A 90 -5.73 -2.48 1.84
N GLY A 91 -5.40 -3.22 2.90
CA GLY A 91 -5.82 -4.61 3.02
C GLY A 91 -5.18 -5.56 1.99
N ILE A 92 -4.13 -5.15 1.26
CA ILE A 92 -3.44 -5.98 0.26
C ILE A 92 -1.94 -5.85 0.36
N ASP A 93 -1.28 -7.01 0.21
CA ASP A 93 0.14 -7.10 -0.08
C ASP A 93 0.34 -7.94 -1.34
N ALA A 94 0.95 -7.35 -2.36
CA ALA A 94 1.28 -7.99 -3.62
C ALA A 94 2.78 -7.89 -3.88
N ALA A 95 3.32 -8.84 -4.64
CA ALA A 95 4.71 -8.84 -5.04
C ALA A 95 4.86 -9.38 -6.45
N VAL A 96 5.54 -8.63 -7.32
CA VAL A 96 6.09 -9.19 -8.55
C VAL A 96 7.23 -10.12 -8.16
N LEU A 97 7.10 -11.40 -8.49
CA LEU A 97 8.12 -12.41 -8.15
C LEU A 97 9.17 -12.52 -9.25
N GLU A 98 8.70 -12.49 -10.49
CA GLU A 98 9.45 -12.81 -11.69
C GLU A 98 8.84 -12.05 -12.85
N PHE A 99 9.67 -11.60 -13.78
CA PHE A 99 9.24 -10.98 -15.03
C PHE A 99 10.28 -11.20 -16.13
N GLY A 100 9.86 -11.10 -17.39
CA GLY A 100 10.76 -11.30 -18.53
C GLY A 100 10.05 -11.14 -19.86
N THR A 101 10.80 -11.26 -20.94
CA THR A 101 10.28 -11.24 -22.32
C THR A 101 10.41 -12.61 -22.95
N ALA A 102 9.52 -12.93 -23.90
CA ALA A 102 9.59 -14.14 -24.69
C ALA A 102 9.00 -13.93 -26.09
N ASP A 103 9.45 -14.77 -27.03
CA ASP A 103 8.89 -14.82 -28.38
C ASP A 103 7.67 -15.77 -28.46
N ALA A 104 7.55 -16.67 -27.50
CA ALA A 104 6.38 -17.53 -27.31
C ALA A 104 6.28 -18.00 -25.86
N VAL A 105 5.07 -18.30 -25.39
CA VAL A 105 4.82 -18.87 -24.06
C VAL A 105 3.92 -20.08 -24.18
N GLU A 106 4.29 -21.19 -23.55
CA GLU A 106 3.46 -22.39 -23.50
C GLU A 106 2.74 -22.45 -22.15
N SER A 107 1.41 -22.37 -22.18
CA SER A 107 0.57 -22.53 -21.00
C SER A 107 0.09 -23.97 -20.90
N GLY A 108 0.49 -24.69 -19.86
CA GLY A 108 0.16 -26.10 -19.68
C GLY A 108 -0.75 -26.40 -18.51
N SER A 109 -1.83 -27.14 -18.76
CA SER A 109 -2.41 -28.07 -17.79
C SER A 109 -3.21 -29.25 -18.41
N SER A 110 -3.54 -29.25 -19.70
CA SER A 110 -4.03 -30.45 -20.44
C SER A 110 -4.13 -30.24 -21.97
N SER A 111 -4.27 -29.00 -22.42
CA SER A 111 -4.00 -28.57 -23.80
C SER A 111 -2.91 -27.50 -23.74
N SER A 112 -1.70 -27.81 -24.22
CA SER A 112 -0.60 -26.84 -24.26
C SER A 112 -0.93 -25.76 -25.28
N THR A 113 -1.60 -24.70 -24.83
CA THR A 113 -1.86 -23.54 -25.67
C THR A 113 -0.56 -22.76 -25.77
N ARG A 114 0.01 -22.73 -26.98
CA ARG A 114 1.14 -21.88 -27.31
C ARG A 114 0.63 -20.48 -27.62
N TYR A 115 1.16 -19.49 -26.93
CA TYR A 115 0.89 -18.07 -27.16
C TYR A 115 2.06 -17.45 -27.90
N VAL A 116 1.75 -16.60 -28.88
CA VAL A 116 2.74 -15.88 -29.70
C VAL A 116 2.31 -14.41 -29.81
N PRO A 117 3.24 -13.45 -29.90
CA PRO A 117 2.88 -12.06 -30.09
C PRO A 117 2.32 -11.84 -31.50
N GLU A 118 1.62 -10.72 -31.70
CA GLU A 118 1.33 -10.26 -33.04
C GLU A 118 2.59 -9.83 -33.82
N PRO A 119 2.56 -9.82 -35.17
CA PRO A 119 3.69 -9.37 -35.97
C PRO A 119 4.17 -7.96 -35.55
N GLY A 120 5.48 -7.82 -35.34
CA GLY A 120 6.08 -6.57 -34.84
C GLY A 120 5.96 -6.36 -33.32
N GLY A 121 5.48 -7.37 -32.59
CA GLY A 121 5.42 -7.38 -31.13
C GLY A 121 6.37 -8.39 -30.47
N SER A 122 6.33 -8.41 -29.14
CA SER A 122 6.94 -9.41 -28.26
C SER A 122 5.98 -9.74 -27.11
N LEU A 123 6.21 -10.83 -26.38
CA LEU A 123 5.47 -11.09 -25.15
C LEU A 123 6.29 -10.62 -23.96
N LEU A 124 5.64 -9.93 -23.03
CA LEU A 124 6.14 -9.71 -21.69
C LEU A 124 5.37 -10.62 -20.73
N ALA A 125 6.06 -11.34 -19.87
CA ALA A 125 5.46 -12.27 -18.93
C ALA A 125 5.88 -11.93 -17.49
N PHE A 126 4.99 -12.13 -16.53
CA PHE A 126 5.29 -11.87 -15.11
C PHE A 126 4.43 -12.70 -14.15
N LYS A 127 4.97 -12.96 -12.95
CA LYS A 127 4.26 -13.58 -11.82
C LYS A 127 3.97 -12.55 -10.74
N ILE A 128 2.73 -12.51 -10.27
CA ILE A 128 2.34 -11.75 -9.08
C ILE A 128 1.91 -12.72 -7.99
N LYS A 129 2.51 -12.58 -6.81
CA LYS A 129 1.96 -13.14 -5.58
C LYS A 129 1.09 -12.07 -4.93
N ALA A 130 -0.16 -12.37 -4.63
CA ALA A 130 -1.07 -11.45 -3.96
C ALA A 130 -1.69 -12.12 -2.73
N ARG A 131 -1.85 -11.34 -1.66
CA ARG A 131 -2.54 -11.77 -0.44
C ARG A 131 -3.39 -10.65 0.13
N LYS A 132 -4.47 -11.04 0.81
CA LYS A 132 -5.28 -10.15 1.62
C LYS A 132 -4.58 -9.87 2.94
N ALA A 133 -4.19 -8.62 3.17
CA ALA A 133 -3.52 -8.17 4.39
C ALA A 133 -4.50 -7.53 5.38
N GLY A 134 -5.41 -8.33 5.95
CA GLY A 134 -6.37 -7.85 6.95
C GLY A 134 -7.73 -8.53 6.90
N LYS A 135 -8.64 -8.12 7.79
CA LYS A 135 -10.01 -8.66 7.88
C LYS A 135 -11.03 -7.86 7.06
N ASP A 136 -10.69 -6.63 6.66
CA ASP A 136 -11.61 -5.74 5.96
C ASP A 136 -12.02 -6.28 4.59
N ASP A 137 -13.25 -5.97 4.18
CA ASP A 137 -13.70 -6.28 2.83
C ASP A 137 -13.11 -5.30 1.80
N ILE A 138 -12.26 -5.86 0.95
CA ILE A 138 -11.53 -5.19 -0.13
C ILE A 138 -12.12 -5.49 -1.51
N SER A 139 -13.17 -6.32 -1.57
CA SER A 139 -13.81 -6.72 -2.83
C SER A 139 -14.30 -5.52 -3.61
N GLY A 140 -13.96 -5.45 -4.91
CA GLY A 140 -14.33 -4.35 -5.80
C GLY A 140 -13.65 -3.00 -5.51
N LYS A 141 -12.82 -2.89 -4.48
CA LYS A 141 -12.07 -1.65 -4.14
C LYS A 141 -10.65 -1.65 -4.66
N VAL A 142 -10.14 -2.83 -4.95
CA VAL A 142 -8.79 -3.06 -5.46
C VAL A 142 -8.91 -3.42 -6.92
N THR A 143 -8.06 -2.82 -7.73
CA THR A 143 -7.88 -3.22 -9.12
C THR A 143 -6.40 -3.40 -9.40
N ALA A 144 -6.06 -4.45 -10.15
CA ALA A 144 -4.73 -4.63 -10.72
C ALA A 144 -4.82 -4.57 -12.24
N SER A 145 -3.85 -3.92 -12.86
CA SER A 145 -3.86 -3.67 -14.30
C SER A 145 -2.45 -3.54 -14.83
N VAL A 146 -2.27 -3.75 -16.14
CA VAL A 146 -1.03 -3.42 -16.85
C VAL A 146 -1.32 -2.31 -17.83
N ALA A 147 -0.46 -1.30 -17.87
CA ALA A 147 -0.45 -0.25 -18.86
C ALA A 147 0.72 -0.47 -19.83
N VAL A 148 0.42 -0.55 -21.13
CA VAL A 148 1.42 -0.57 -22.21
C VAL A 148 1.35 0.78 -22.89
N ASP A 149 2.42 1.56 -22.80
CA ASP A 149 2.48 2.94 -23.34
C ASP A 149 1.27 3.81 -22.93
N GLY A 150 0.89 3.69 -21.66
CA GLY A 150 -0.23 4.43 -21.05
C GLY A 150 -1.62 3.83 -21.31
N ILE A 151 -1.75 2.81 -22.16
CA ILE A 151 -3.03 2.13 -22.40
C ILE A 151 -3.22 1.02 -21.37
N GLN A 152 -4.13 1.27 -20.42
CA GLN A 152 -4.40 0.38 -19.30
C GLN A 152 -5.36 -0.77 -19.65
N ARG A 153 -5.07 -1.95 -19.09
CA ARG A 153 -5.89 -3.17 -19.18
C ARG A 153 -5.89 -3.90 -17.84
N SER A 154 -7.06 -4.29 -17.37
CA SER A 154 -7.21 -5.02 -16.11
C SER A 154 -6.60 -6.42 -16.19
N LEU A 155 -6.07 -6.91 -15.06
CA LEU A 155 -5.56 -8.28 -14.96
C LEU A 155 -6.70 -9.28 -14.79
N PRO A 156 -6.90 -10.22 -15.74
CA PRO A 156 -7.99 -11.20 -15.64
C PRO A 156 -7.87 -12.09 -14.39
N GLY A 157 -8.98 -12.28 -13.70
CA GLY A 157 -9.08 -13.19 -12.54
C GLY A 157 -8.31 -12.75 -11.29
N PHE A 158 -7.77 -11.52 -11.24
CA PHE A 158 -7.08 -11.00 -10.06
C PHE A 158 -8.03 -10.84 -8.87
N ASP A 159 -9.17 -10.18 -9.08
CA ASP A 159 -10.15 -9.93 -8.00
C ASP A 159 -10.73 -11.23 -7.43
N SER A 160 -11.03 -12.19 -8.32
CA SER A 160 -11.50 -13.52 -7.93
C SER A 160 -10.46 -14.22 -7.03
N ALA A 161 -9.18 -14.11 -7.39
CA ALA A 161 -8.06 -14.64 -6.63
C ALA A 161 -7.75 -13.87 -5.34
N LEU A 162 -8.45 -12.77 -5.03
CA LEU A 162 -8.41 -12.12 -3.71
C LEU A 162 -9.64 -12.47 -2.88
N SER A 163 -10.79 -12.66 -3.54
CA SER A 163 -12.06 -12.98 -2.89
C SER A 163 -12.13 -14.39 -2.28
N SER A 164 -11.38 -15.34 -2.85
CA SER A 164 -11.44 -16.75 -2.47
C SER A 164 -10.58 -17.15 -1.27
N TYR A 165 -9.76 -16.22 -0.74
CA TYR A 165 -8.71 -16.54 0.22
C TYR A 165 -8.97 -15.93 1.59
N THR A 166 -8.59 -16.67 2.63
CA THR A 166 -8.51 -16.15 3.99
C THR A 166 -7.31 -15.20 4.12
N SER A 167 -7.25 -14.40 5.20
CA SER A 167 -6.19 -13.38 5.39
C SER A 167 -4.76 -13.94 5.49
N THR A 168 -4.57 -15.26 5.51
CA THR A 168 -3.27 -15.93 5.58
C THR A 168 -2.82 -16.53 4.25
N ASP A 169 -3.72 -16.73 3.30
CA ASP A 169 -3.40 -17.41 2.06
C ASP A 169 -2.97 -16.42 0.98
N SER A 170 -2.10 -16.87 0.07
CA SER A 170 -1.64 -16.09 -1.06
C SER A 170 -1.89 -16.82 -2.37
N ALA A 171 -2.31 -16.08 -3.40
CA ALA A 171 -2.41 -16.57 -4.76
C ALA A 171 -1.16 -16.17 -5.55
N THR A 172 -0.58 -17.10 -6.30
CA THR A 172 0.40 -16.78 -7.35
C THR A 172 -0.31 -16.83 -8.69
N LEU A 173 -0.26 -15.73 -9.42
CA LEU A 173 -0.91 -15.53 -10.71
C LEU A 173 0.15 -15.24 -11.77
N SER A 174 0.05 -15.90 -12.92
CA SER A 174 0.96 -15.71 -14.04
C SER A 174 0.23 -15.05 -15.19
N TYR A 175 0.87 -14.07 -15.81
CA TYR A 175 0.30 -13.27 -16.88
C TYR A 175 1.29 -13.13 -18.03
N ILE A 176 0.76 -13.05 -19.24
CA ILE A 176 1.46 -12.61 -20.44
C ILE A 176 0.75 -11.38 -21.02
N VAL A 177 1.53 -10.50 -21.64
CA VAL A 177 1.08 -9.26 -22.25
C VAL A 177 1.73 -9.13 -23.61
N GLY A 178 0.94 -8.93 -24.67
CA GLY A 178 1.48 -8.54 -25.98
C GLY A 178 1.96 -7.10 -25.92
N VAL A 179 3.19 -6.82 -26.37
CA VAL A 179 3.77 -5.48 -26.34
C VAL A 179 4.48 -5.16 -27.66
N PRO A 180 4.39 -3.92 -28.18
CA PRO A 180 5.05 -3.55 -29.41
C PRO A 180 6.58 -3.61 -29.25
N GLN A 181 7.32 -3.91 -30.32
CA GLN A 181 8.78 -4.00 -30.25
C GLN A 181 9.43 -2.69 -29.75
N ASP A 182 8.86 -1.54 -30.11
CA ASP A 182 9.30 -0.19 -29.75
C ASP A 182 8.61 0.39 -28.51
N ARG A 183 8.00 -0.47 -27.68
CA ARG A 183 7.38 -0.09 -26.39
C ARG A 183 8.30 0.79 -25.55
N ARG A 184 7.75 1.85 -24.97
CA ARG A 184 8.48 2.79 -24.11
C ARG A 184 8.26 2.49 -22.63
N SER A 185 7.11 1.92 -22.29
CA SER A 185 6.72 1.63 -20.92
C SER A 185 5.81 0.42 -20.83
N VAL A 186 6.03 -0.42 -19.82
CA VAL A 186 5.10 -1.47 -19.41
C VAL A 186 5.00 -1.42 -17.90
N GLU A 187 3.89 -0.92 -17.38
CA GLU A 187 3.71 -0.67 -15.95
C GLU A 187 2.60 -1.58 -15.39
N LEU A 188 2.92 -2.36 -14.36
CA LEU A 188 1.91 -2.97 -13.50
C LEU A 188 1.43 -1.92 -12.51
N GLU A 189 0.13 -1.70 -12.43
CA GLU A 189 -0.51 -0.80 -11.47
C GLU A 189 -1.42 -1.58 -10.52
N LEU A 190 -1.19 -1.41 -9.21
CA LEU A 190 -2.08 -1.83 -8.14
C LEU A 190 -2.76 -0.59 -7.54
N LYS A 191 -4.08 -0.51 -7.68
CA LYS A 191 -4.87 0.65 -7.28
C LYS A 191 -5.90 0.29 -6.22
N TYR A 192 -6.02 1.15 -5.23
CA TYR A 192 -7.06 1.15 -4.20
C TYR A 192 -7.45 2.59 -3.92
N VAL A 193 -8.75 2.89 -3.93
CA VAL A 193 -9.37 4.18 -3.55
C VAL A 193 -8.40 5.38 -3.49
N GLY A 194 -8.10 5.94 -4.66
CA GLY A 194 -7.29 7.17 -4.78
C GLY A 194 -5.76 6.98 -4.73
N LEU A 195 -5.25 5.83 -4.31
CA LEU A 195 -3.82 5.49 -4.35
C LEU A 195 -3.52 4.43 -5.42
N ALA A 196 -2.58 4.74 -6.31
CA ALA A 196 -2.04 3.80 -7.30
C ALA A 196 -0.54 3.63 -7.07
N GLN A 197 -0.09 2.39 -6.92
CA GLN A 197 1.32 2.04 -6.93
C GLN A 197 1.66 1.35 -8.23
N LYS A 198 2.83 1.68 -8.77
CA LYS A 198 3.28 1.19 -10.05
C LYS A 198 4.57 0.40 -9.94
N PHE A 199 4.73 -0.56 -10.83
CA PHE A 199 5.94 -1.35 -11.00
C PHE A 199 6.29 -1.39 -12.48
N ASP A 200 7.50 -0.96 -12.82
CA ASP A 200 8.02 -1.02 -14.17
C ASP A 200 8.47 -2.45 -14.49
N LEU A 201 7.76 -3.10 -15.42
CA LEU A 201 8.02 -4.47 -15.84
C LEU A 201 9.14 -4.58 -16.88
N LEU A 202 9.71 -3.48 -17.36
CA LEU A 202 10.91 -3.49 -18.20
C LEU A 202 12.17 -3.42 -17.32
N GLU A 203 12.15 -2.52 -16.34
CA GLU A 203 13.29 -2.23 -15.46
C GLU A 203 13.32 -3.15 -14.23
N GLY A 204 12.16 -3.60 -13.75
CA GLY A 204 12.05 -4.42 -12.53
C GLY A 204 12.06 -3.62 -11.24
N VAL A 205 11.55 -2.39 -11.27
CA VAL A 205 11.59 -1.44 -10.15
C VAL A 205 10.24 -0.78 -9.92
N ARG A 206 9.97 -0.35 -8.69
CA ARG A 206 8.75 0.43 -8.37
C ARG A 206 8.82 1.84 -8.94
N LYS A 207 7.66 2.38 -9.33
CA LYS A 207 7.49 3.76 -9.82
C LYS A 207 6.38 4.49 -9.05
N GLY A 208 6.50 5.82 -8.99
CA GLY A 208 5.53 6.70 -8.33
C GLY A 208 5.72 6.82 -6.82
N ASP A 209 4.68 7.33 -6.14
CA ASP A 209 4.71 7.54 -4.70
C ASP A 209 4.77 6.22 -3.92
N GLN A 210 5.74 6.13 -2.99
CA GLN A 210 6.01 4.96 -2.16
C GLN A 210 6.04 5.37 -0.69
N PRO A 211 4.87 5.56 -0.05
CA PRO A 211 4.81 5.96 1.35
C PRO A 211 5.61 5.00 2.24
N THR A 212 6.57 5.54 2.99
CA THR A 212 7.58 4.76 3.71
C THR A 212 6.95 3.76 4.70
N VAL A 213 5.86 4.14 5.36
CA VAL A 213 5.14 3.31 6.33
C VAL A 213 4.65 2.00 5.70
N LEU A 214 4.23 2.01 4.43
CA LEU A 214 3.72 0.83 3.75
C LEU A 214 4.76 -0.27 3.67
N TYR A 215 6.04 0.08 3.64
CA TYR A 215 7.14 -0.86 3.50
C TYR A 215 7.86 -1.13 4.82
N ARG A 216 7.41 -0.52 5.93
CA ARG A 216 8.08 -0.61 7.23
C ARG A 216 7.95 -1.99 7.88
N SER A 217 6.80 -2.63 7.77
CA SER A 217 6.60 -4.01 8.24
C SER A 217 7.04 -5.01 7.18
N GLU A 218 7.72 -6.10 7.53
CA GLU A 218 7.96 -7.19 6.57
C GLU A 218 6.67 -7.94 6.21
N SER A 219 5.76 -8.02 7.18
CA SER A 219 4.57 -8.87 7.13
C SER A 219 3.35 -8.20 6.49
N GLY A 220 3.38 -6.90 6.16
CA GLY A 220 2.27 -6.26 5.45
C GLY A 220 2.34 -4.73 5.41
N PRO A 221 1.25 -4.08 4.95
CA PRO A 221 1.16 -2.61 4.83
C PRO A 221 0.99 -1.89 6.18
N THR A 222 0.93 -2.61 7.29
CA THR A 222 0.68 -2.07 8.63
C THR A 222 1.63 -2.65 9.65
N ILE A 223 1.88 -1.88 10.70
CA ILE A 223 2.65 -2.28 11.88
C ILE A 223 1.67 -2.36 13.03
N LYS A 224 1.55 -3.53 13.67
CA LYS A 224 0.63 -3.75 14.78
C LYS A 224 1.40 -4.02 16.05
N VAL A 225 0.93 -3.42 17.14
CA VAL A 225 1.41 -3.66 18.50
C VAL A 225 0.19 -3.99 19.36
N GLU A 226 0.17 -5.20 19.88
CA GLU A 226 -0.91 -5.70 20.72
C GLU A 226 -0.48 -5.71 22.19
N SER A 227 -1.46 -5.87 23.09
CA SER A 227 -1.21 -6.03 24.53
C SER A 227 -0.40 -4.90 25.16
N LEU A 228 -0.68 -3.65 24.77
CA LEU A 228 -0.07 -2.48 25.40
C LEU A 228 -0.49 -2.41 26.88
N THR A 229 0.32 -1.75 27.70
CA THR A 229 0.02 -1.56 29.12
C THR A 229 -1.26 -0.74 29.28
N PRO A 230 -2.29 -1.26 29.98
CA PRO A 230 -3.49 -0.48 30.29
C PRO A 230 -3.17 0.78 31.08
N SER A 231 -3.96 1.82 30.85
CA SER A 231 -3.85 3.10 31.55
C SER A 231 -5.23 3.56 32.00
N GLN A 232 -5.31 4.54 32.89
CA GLN A 232 -6.61 4.98 33.42
C GLN A 232 -6.66 6.47 33.75
N VAL A 233 -7.87 7.02 33.71
CA VAL A 233 -8.19 8.33 34.29
C VAL A 233 -9.17 8.18 35.44
N THR A 234 -8.98 9.00 36.48
CA THR A 234 -9.88 9.02 37.65
C THR A 234 -11.08 9.91 37.36
N VAL A 235 -12.27 9.35 37.47
CA VAL A 235 -13.55 10.05 37.36
C VAL A 235 -14.01 10.42 38.76
N ALA A 236 -14.39 11.68 38.95
CA ALA A 236 -14.89 12.17 40.22
C ALA A 236 -16.13 11.37 40.66
N PRO A 237 -16.33 11.17 41.98
CA PRO A 237 -17.57 10.61 42.48
C PRO A 237 -18.76 11.44 41.99
N ASN A 238 -19.83 10.76 41.60
CA ASN A 238 -21.11 11.41 41.30
C ASN A 238 -22.24 10.66 42.02
N SER A 239 -23.41 11.28 42.10
CA SER A 239 -24.57 10.73 42.83
C SER A 239 -25.10 9.40 42.28
N LYS A 240 -24.64 8.98 41.09
CA LYS A 240 -24.98 7.70 40.44
C LYS A 240 -23.91 6.62 40.65
N MET A 241 -22.71 7.00 41.10
CA MET A 241 -21.66 6.07 41.53
C MET A 241 -21.87 5.72 43.01
N SER A 242 -22.45 4.56 43.29
CA SER A 242 -22.71 4.10 44.66
C SER A 242 -21.43 3.74 45.46
N ALA A 243 -20.24 3.78 44.85
CA ALA A 243 -19.01 3.21 45.42
C ALA A 243 -17.79 4.17 45.45
N GLY A 244 -17.98 5.49 45.33
CA GLY A 244 -16.87 6.46 45.35
C GLY A 244 -16.26 6.76 43.97
N PRO A 245 -15.03 7.30 43.90
CA PRO A 245 -14.43 7.70 42.63
C PRO A 245 -14.25 6.49 41.71
N GLY A 246 -14.64 6.65 40.45
CA GLY A 246 -14.49 5.63 39.42
C GLY A 246 -13.16 5.76 38.67
N ALA A 247 -12.74 4.70 37.98
CA ALA A 247 -11.65 4.76 37.01
C ALA A 247 -12.19 4.36 35.62
N LEU A 248 -11.91 5.19 34.61
CA LEU A 248 -12.06 4.79 33.22
C LEU A 248 -10.73 4.19 32.77
N VAL A 249 -10.71 2.86 32.64
CA VAL A 249 -9.52 2.10 32.25
C VAL A 249 -9.56 1.85 30.75
N PHE A 250 -8.51 2.30 30.05
CA PHE A 250 -8.22 1.97 28.66
C PHE A 250 -7.67 0.54 28.61
N GLY A 251 -8.55 -0.45 28.67
CA GLY A 251 -8.24 -1.88 28.70
C GLY A 251 -7.91 -2.46 27.33
N GLU A 252 -7.12 -3.53 27.33
CA GLU A 252 -6.61 -4.20 26.12
C GLU A 252 -6.12 -3.22 25.04
N PRO A 253 -5.32 -2.19 25.37
CA PRO A 253 -4.92 -1.25 24.35
C PRO A 253 -4.05 -1.95 23.30
N SER A 254 -4.35 -1.65 22.04
CA SER A 254 -3.53 -2.04 20.89
C SER A 254 -3.37 -0.84 19.97
N ALA A 255 -2.28 -0.83 19.22
CA ALA A 255 -1.99 0.23 18.29
C ALA A 255 -1.64 -0.33 16.91
N GLU A 256 -1.96 0.45 15.89
CA GLU A 256 -1.60 0.16 14.51
C GLU A 256 -1.04 1.43 13.86
N LEU A 257 0.10 1.32 13.18
CA LEU A 257 0.60 2.33 12.27
C LEU A 257 0.33 1.89 10.83
N SER A 258 -0.39 2.71 10.06
CA SER A 258 -0.82 2.41 8.69
C SER A 258 -0.86 3.66 7.82
N TYR A 259 -0.69 3.53 6.51
CA TYR A 259 -0.95 4.63 5.58
C TYR A 259 -2.44 4.86 5.31
N PHE A 260 -3.30 3.97 5.78
CA PHE A 260 -4.73 4.04 5.50
C PHE A 260 -5.49 4.09 6.81
N ALA A 261 -6.36 5.09 6.93
CA ALA A 261 -7.20 5.27 8.09
C ALA A 261 -8.14 4.05 8.21
N PRO A 262 -8.42 3.59 9.43
CA PRO A 262 -9.34 2.48 9.64
C PRO A 262 -10.73 2.86 9.13
N THR A 263 -11.47 1.86 8.63
CA THR A 263 -12.88 1.96 8.19
C THR A 263 -13.13 2.79 6.92
N THR A 264 -12.44 3.91 6.74
CA THR A 264 -12.61 4.80 5.57
C THR A 264 -11.62 4.52 4.45
N GLY A 265 -10.42 4.01 4.77
CA GLY A 265 -9.34 3.84 3.80
C GLY A 265 -8.68 5.17 3.38
N ASN A 266 -9.00 6.29 4.06
CA ASN A 266 -8.42 7.60 3.75
C ASN A 266 -6.90 7.60 3.96
N VAL A 267 -6.18 8.33 3.12
CA VAL A 267 -4.73 8.52 3.24
C VAL A 267 -4.42 9.80 4.04
N PRO A 268 -3.24 9.92 4.67
CA PRO A 268 -2.76 11.15 5.29
C PRO A 268 -2.66 12.31 4.29
N ALA A 269 -2.47 13.52 4.80
CA ALA A 269 -2.34 14.71 3.95
C ALA A 269 -1.05 14.71 3.10
N ASP A 270 -0.05 13.92 3.49
CA ASP A 270 1.25 13.79 2.84
C ASP A 270 1.81 12.35 2.96
N LYS A 271 2.65 11.93 2.01
CA LYS A 271 3.26 10.60 1.94
C LYS A 271 4.28 10.30 3.04
N GLU A 272 4.83 11.34 3.69
CA GLU A 272 5.75 11.19 4.82
C GLU A 272 5.01 11.00 6.15
N LYS A 273 3.68 10.94 6.13
CA LYS A 273 2.83 10.73 7.29
C LYS A 273 2.14 9.37 7.27
N ALA A 274 1.57 9.02 8.40
CA ALA A 274 0.81 7.80 8.63
C ALA A 274 -0.30 8.05 9.66
N TRP A 275 -1.28 7.16 9.69
CA TRP A 275 -2.26 7.07 10.76
C TRP A 275 -1.72 6.18 11.87
N LEU A 276 -1.56 6.76 13.07
CA LEU A 276 -1.47 6.00 14.30
C LEU A 276 -2.88 5.78 14.83
N VAL A 277 -3.27 4.52 14.95
CA VAL A 277 -4.60 4.09 15.38
C VAL A 277 -4.45 3.45 16.76
N LEU A 278 -5.08 4.02 17.78
CA LEU A 278 -5.21 3.40 19.09
C LEU A 278 -6.59 2.73 19.18
N ARG A 279 -6.62 1.44 19.53
CA ARG A 279 -7.84 0.70 19.84
C ARG A 279 -7.80 0.28 21.30
N PHE A 280 -8.90 0.43 22.00
CA PHE A 280 -9.02 -0.05 23.37
C PHE A 280 -10.46 -0.44 23.68
N LYS A 281 -10.63 -1.30 24.68
CA LYS A 281 -11.93 -1.61 25.28
C LYS A 281 -11.95 -1.13 26.73
N PRO A 282 -13.09 -0.69 27.26
CA PRO A 282 -13.19 -0.45 28.69
C PRO A 282 -12.86 -1.74 29.46
N ALA A 283 -12.07 -1.65 30.55
CA ALA A 283 -11.71 -2.83 31.33
C ALA A 283 -12.94 -3.57 31.90
N GLU A 284 -12.79 -4.88 32.10
CA GLU A 284 -13.83 -5.70 32.72
C GLU A 284 -14.09 -5.26 34.18
N GLY A 285 -15.35 -5.37 34.63
CA GLY A 285 -15.77 -4.97 35.98
C GLY A 285 -16.26 -3.53 36.13
N ALA A 286 -15.89 -2.61 35.24
CA ALA A 286 -16.39 -1.22 35.25
C ALA A 286 -17.66 -1.08 34.38
N TYR A 287 -18.78 -1.67 34.82
CA TYR A 287 -20.01 -1.73 34.01
C TYR A 287 -20.55 -0.37 33.56
N TRP A 288 -20.40 0.66 34.40
CA TRP A 288 -20.77 2.04 34.07
C TRP A 288 -19.82 2.66 33.03
N ALA A 289 -18.53 2.32 33.06
CA ALA A 289 -17.51 2.87 32.17
C ALA A 289 -17.71 2.44 30.71
N LYS A 290 -18.42 1.32 30.50
CA LYS A 290 -18.80 0.81 29.17
C LYS A 290 -19.74 1.73 28.41
N SER A 291 -20.39 2.67 29.10
CA SER A 291 -21.30 3.65 28.49
C SER A 291 -20.71 5.07 28.47
N CYS A 292 -19.42 5.20 28.82
CA CYS A 292 -18.71 6.46 28.84
C CYS A 292 -17.84 6.64 27.60
N VAL A 293 -17.86 7.83 27.03
CA VAL A 293 -17.07 8.24 25.87
C VAL A 293 -16.15 9.38 26.27
N VAL A 294 -14.87 9.21 25.97
CA VAL A 294 -13.87 10.28 26.09
C VAL A 294 -13.91 11.10 24.80
N PRO A 295 -14.05 12.43 24.85
CA PRO A 295 -14.06 13.23 23.64
C PRO A 295 -12.71 13.12 22.91
N PRO A 296 -12.68 13.06 21.56
CA PRO A 296 -11.43 12.99 20.79
C PRO A 296 -10.43 14.09 21.15
N SER A 297 -10.94 15.30 21.44
CA SER A 297 -10.13 16.48 21.80
C SER A 297 -9.35 16.32 23.11
N ALA A 298 -9.64 15.29 23.92
CA ALA A 298 -8.87 14.97 25.11
C ALA A 298 -7.62 14.12 24.80
N PHE A 299 -7.48 13.62 23.57
CA PHE A 299 -6.37 12.77 23.17
C PHE A 299 -5.32 13.55 22.36
N SER A 300 -4.07 13.23 22.63
CA SER A 300 -2.92 13.66 21.82
C SER A 300 -1.89 12.54 21.75
N ALA A 301 -1.18 12.43 20.63
CA ALA A 301 0.03 11.63 20.53
C ALA A 301 1.25 12.56 20.62
N THR A 302 2.29 12.16 21.34
CA THR A 302 3.56 12.87 21.41
C THR A 302 4.67 11.96 20.90
N ASP A 303 5.48 12.41 19.96
CA ASP A 303 6.62 11.62 19.45
C ASP A 303 7.88 11.78 20.31
N GLU A 304 8.96 11.08 19.92
CA GLU A 304 10.26 11.15 20.59
C GLU A 304 10.93 12.54 20.58
N THR A 305 10.50 13.44 19.70
CA THR A 305 11.01 14.82 19.64
C THR A 305 10.23 15.77 20.55
N GLY A 306 9.11 15.30 21.12
CA GLY A 306 8.18 16.10 21.90
C GLY A 306 7.11 16.81 21.06
N ALA A 307 7.06 16.58 19.74
CA ALA A 307 6.01 17.15 18.90
C ALA A 307 4.67 16.47 19.20
N GLN A 308 3.60 17.27 19.24
CA GLN A 308 2.25 16.82 19.58
C GLN A 308 1.34 16.76 18.36
N TYR A 309 0.53 15.71 18.31
CA TYR A 309 -0.41 15.42 17.22
C TYR A 309 -1.81 15.25 17.81
N PRO A 310 -2.78 16.10 17.43
CA PRO A 310 -4.15 15.99 17.93
C PRO A 310 -4.84 14.76 17.35
N ALA A 311 -5.84 14.22 18.07
CA ALA A 311 -6.72 13.20 17.49
C ALA A 311 -7.63 13.80 16.42
N HIS A 312 -7.80 13.10 15.29
CA HIS A 312 -8.66 13.55 14.19
C HIS A 312 -10.09 13.01 14.28
N VAL A 313 -10.26 11.74 14.70
CA VAL A 313 -11.57 11.07 14.75
C VAL A 313 -11.59 10.07 15.91
N SER A 314 -12.78 9.90 16.52
CA SER A 314 -13.09 8.73 17.34
C SER A 314 -14.25 7.95 16.70
N TYR A 315 -14.07 6.64 16.55
CA TYR A 315 -15.17 5.73 16.24
C TYR A 315 -15.47 4.90 17.49
N SER A 316 -16.73 4.87 17.92
CA SER A 316 -17.23 3.81 18.79
C SER A 316 -18.28 3.02 18.03
N LYS A 317 -18.14 1.70 17.95
CA LYS A 317 -19.23 0.85 17.48
C LYS A 317 -20.19 0.69 18.65
N ALA A 318 -21.34 1.37 18.60
CA ALA A 318 -22.32 1.42 19.69
C ALA A 318 -22.97 0.06 20.04
N GLU A 319 -22.70 -1.01 19.28
CA GLU A 319 -23.27 -2.32 19.54
C GLU A 319 -22.42 -3.11 20.54
N ARG A 320 -22.86 -3.09 21.81
CA ARG A 320 -22.50 -4.01 22.92
C ARG A 320 -20.99 -4.21 23.12
N TYR A 321 -20.42 -3.42 24.04
CA TYR A 321 -19.01 -3.44 24.48
C TYR A 321 -18.03 -2.82 23.46
N SER A 322 -18.33 -1.57 23.12
CA SER A 322 -17.70 -0.79 22.07
C SER A 322 -16.17 -0.72 22.19
N GLU A 323 -15.46 -1.38 21.28
CA GLU A 323 -14.10 -0.99 20.94
C GLU A 323 -14.12 0.50 20.58
N HIS A 324 -13.26 1.27 21.23
CA HIS A 324 -13.00 2.66 20.90
C HIS A 324 -11.78 2.73 20.00
N VAL A 325 -11.89 3.51 18.93
CA VAL A 325 -10.80 3.75 17.99
C VAL A 325 -10.50 5.23 17.98
N ILE A 326 -9.25 5.61 18.24
CA ILE A 326 -8.75 6.99 18.15
C ILE A 326 -7.65 7.02 17.10
N VAL A 327 -7.66 8.03 16.23
CA VAL A 327 -6.68 8.15 15.14
C VAL A 327 -5.92 9.47 15.19
N PHE A 328 -4.62 9.40 14.92
CA PHE A 328 -3.69 10.53 14.89
C PHE A 328 -2.93 10.51 13.57
N GLU A 329 -2.75 11.66 12.94
CA GLU A 329 -1.85 11.80 11.80
C GLU A 329 -0.45 12.14 12.31
N VAL A 330 0.50 11.23 12.14
CA VAL A 330 1.86 11.32 12.70
C VAL A 330 2.91 11.08 11.59
N PRO A 331 4.19 11.40 11.79
CA PRO A 331 5.24 11.02 10.85
C PRO A 331 5.28 9.51 10.64
N ALA A 332 5.44 9.06 9.39
CA ALA A 332 5.57 7.64 9.03
C ALA A 332 6.76 6.95 9.70
N THR A 333 7.75 7.74 10.12
CA THR A 333 8.98 7.31 10.78
C THR A 333 8.87 7.24 12.30
N VAL A 334 7.74 7.59 12.91
CA VAL A 334 7.58 7.64 14.37
C VAL A 334 7.87 6.29 15.03
N LYS A 335 8.60 6.28 16.15
CA LYS A 335 9.10 5.03 16.75
C LYS A 335 8.45 4.71 18.09
N LYS A 336 8.37 5.69 18.98
CA LYS A 336 7.87 5.48 20.34
C LYS A 336 6.87 6.57 20.73
N PRO A 337 5.77 6.74 19.97
CA PRO A 337 4.79 7.74 20.35
C PRO A 337 4.15 7.37 21.69
N VAL A 338 3.89 8.38 22.51
CA VAL A 338 3.09 8.28 23.73
C VAL A 338 1.73 8.89 23.46
N VAL A 339 0.68 8.08 23.58
CA VAL A 339 -0.69 8.58 23.52
C VAL A 339 -1.11 8.99 24.92
N SER A 340 -1.55 10.23 25.06
CA SER A 340 -2.06 10.81 26.30
C SER A 340 -3.55 11.09 26.20
N ALA A 341 -4.31 10.74 27.22
CA ALA A 341 -5.72 11.10 27.37
C ALA A 341 -5.90 11.96 28.62
N ALA A 342 -6.26 13.23 28.43
CA ALA A 342 -6.45 14.21 29.50
C ALA A 342 -7.85 14.88 29.44
N PRO A 343 -8.94 14.10 29.51
CA PRO A 343 -10.29 14.69 29.52
C PRO A 343 -10.49 15.52 30.78
N ARG A 344 -11.19 16.64 30.65
CA ARG A 344 -11.78 17.35 31.81
C ARG A 344 -13.12 16.75 32.21
N THR A 345 -13.86 16.26 31.21
CA THR A 345 -15.13 15.54 31.39
C THR A 345 -15.19 14.33 30.47
N VAL A 346 -16.01 13.35 30.86
CA VAL A 346 -16.42 12.23 30.03
C VAL A 346 -17.94 12.24 29.89
N GLY A 347 -18.45 11.96 28.69
CA GLY A 347 -19.88 11.84 28.45
C GLY A 347 -20.31 10.40 28.70
N CYS A 348 -21.21 10.17 29.64
CA CYS A 348 -21.70 8.83 30.00
C CYS A 348 -23.20 8.73 29.75
N SER A 349 -23.63 7.71 29.01
CA SER A 349 -25.05 7.40 28.84
C SER A 349 -25.49 6.31 29.81
N TYR A 350 -26.75 6.39 30.25
CA TYR A 350 -27.38 5.34 31.03
C TYR A 350 -28.45 4.61 30.21
N TYR A 351 -28.92 3.47 30.71
CA TYR A 351 -30.04 2.71 30.14
C TYR A 351 -31.30 3.55 29.84
N SER A 352 -31.44 4.71 30.48
CA SER A 352 -32.53 5.68 30.25
C SER A 352 -32.34 6.58 29.01
N GLY A 353 -31.19 6.53 28.32
CA GLY A 353 -30.89 7.36 27.15
C GLY A 353 -30.43 8.79 27.46
N ASN A 354 -30.40 9.21 28.73
CA ASN A 354 -29.87 10.51 29.11
C ASN A 354 -28.34 10.47 29.15
N GLU A 355 -27.70 11.44 28.50
CA GLU A 355 -26.25 11.65 28.54
C GLU A 355 -25.90 12.65 29.64
N GLU A 356 -24.95 12.28 30.51
CA GLU A 356 -24.43 13.14 31.58
C GLU A 356 -22.93 13.38 31.37
N GLN A 357 -22.46 14.55 31.78
CA GLN A 357 -21.04 14.90 31.76
C GLN A 357 -20.44 14.71 33.15
N TRP A 358 -19.43 13.87 33.27
CA TRP A 358 -18.78 13.57 34.55
C TRP A 358 -17.38 14.13 34.60
N ALA A 359 -17.03 14.78 35.71
CA ALA A 359 -15.73 15.40 35.89
C ALA A 359 -14.61 14.36 36.05
N VAL A 360 -13.43 14.67 35.52
CA VAL A 360 -12.21 13.87 35.65
C VAL A 360 -11.22 14.64 36.52
N THR A 361 -10.64 13.98 37.52
CA THR A 361 -9.81 14.62 38.57
C THR A 361 -8.39 14.06 38.67
N GLY A 362 -8.09 12.99 37.94
CA GLY A 362 -6.78 12.34 37.96
C GLY A 362 -5.78 12.93 36.95
N PRO A 363 -4.51 12.48 37.01
CA PRO A 363 -3.54 12.79 35.96
C PRO A 363 -3.98 12.22 34.60
N PRO A 364 -3.41 12.71 33.49
CA PRO A 364 -3.62 12.11 32.18
C PRO A 364 -3.26 10.63 32.16
N ALA A 365 -4.08 9.82 31.50
CA ALA A 365 -3.67 8.47 31.14
C ALA A 365 -2.59 8.56 30.06
N ARG A 366 -1.56 7.72 30.17
CA ARG A 366 -0.45 7.63 29.21
C ARG A 366 -0.29 6.19 28.75
N ILE A 367 -0.20 6.00 27.44
CA ILE A 367 -0.02 4.70 26.78
C ILE A 367 1.21 4.83 25.88
N GLU A 368 2.27 4.08 26.20
CA GLU A 368 3.46 4.01 25.37
C GLU A 368 3.22 3.03 24.21
N VAL A 369 3.61 3.43 22.99
CA VAL A 369 3.42 2.61 21.80
C VAL A 369 4.79 2.29 21.18
N PRO A 370 5.45 1.19 21.55
CA PRO A 370 6.75 0.83 20.99
C PRO A 370 6.56 0.22 19.58
N LEU A 371 6.73 1.04 18.54
CA LEU A 371 6.64 0.59 17.15
C LEU A 371 8.01 0.02 16.70
N PRO A 372 8.07 -1.20 16.14
CA PRO A 372 9.31 -1.79 15.68
C PRO A 372 10.04 -0.91 14.66
N GLU A 373 11.33 -0.71 14.89
CA GLU A 373 12.28 -0.25 13.88
C GLU A 373 12.55 -1.44 12.96
N ARG A 374 12.61 -1.23 11.65
CA ARG A 374 12.80 -2.31 10.67
C ARG A 374 13.90 -3.29 11.05
#